data_AF-A0A2W2E2N5-F1
#
_entry.id   AF-A0A2W2E2N5-F1
#
_cell.length_a   1.000
_cell.length_b   1.000
_cell.length_c   1.000
_cell.angle_alpha   90.00
_cell.angle_beta   90.00
_cell.angle_gamma   90.00
#
_symmetry.space_group_name_H-M   'P 1'
#
loop_
_entity.id
_entity.type
_entity.pdbx_description
1 polymer ?
#
loop_
_entity_poly.entity_id
_entity_poly.type
_entity_poly.pdbx_seq_one_letter_code
_entity_poly.pdbx_strand_id
1 'polypeptide(L)'
;MTTHSVGVFRAASRLARLCPGQVKRIRFRRTRFGRRGLAEEQVYAFLRAVVDELTAREGVEAGLRAENARLKGALREWQSNFAPRPGQMADAGRWTEPEQRR
;
A
#
# COMPACT_ATOMS: atom_id res chain seq x y z
N MET A 1 -11.49 13.19 15.40
CA MET A 1 -11.56 11.72 15.28
C MET A 1 -12.34 11.39 14.01
N THR A 2 -11.67 11.00 12.94
CA THR A 2 -12.30 10.70 11.64
C THR A 2 -11.90 9.30 11.18
N THR A 3 -12.71 8.32 11.56
CA THR A 3 -12.67 6.94 11.07
C THR A 3 -13.56 6.83 9.84
N HIS A 4 -13.03 7.10 8.65
CA HIS A 4 -13.77 6.94 7.38
C HIS A 4 -12.96 6.24 6.27
N SER A 5 -12.03 5.35 6.60
CA SER A 5 -11.13 4.76 5.59
C SER A 5 -11.18 3.23 5.46
N VAL A 6 -11.87 2.54 6.36
CA VAL A 6 -11.83 1.05 6.41
C VAL A 6 -12.85 0.41 5.46
N GLY A 7 -13.96 1.09 5.16
CA GLY A 7 -15.05 0.55 4.33
C GLY A 7 -14.73 0.47 2.84
N VAL A 8 -14.06 1.49 2.28
CA VAL A 8 -13.73 1.58 0.85
C VAL A 8 -12.66 0.55 0.47
N PHE A 9 -11.65 0.34 1.32
CA PHE A 9 -10.59 -0.64 1.10
C PHE A 9 -11.12 -2.09 1.02
N ARG A 10 -12.16 -2.44 1.80
CA ARG A 10 -12.75 -3.79 1.83
C ARG A 10 -13.67 -4.11 0.64
N ALA A 11 -14.23 -3.10 -0.02
CA ALA A 11 -15.01 -3.29 -1.25
C ALA A 11 -14.08 -3.41 -2.47
N ALA A 12 -13.05 -2.57 -2.55
CA ALA A 12 -12.04 -2.61 -3.61
C ALA A 12 -11.17 -3.88 -3.59
N SER A 13 -11.03 -4.55 -2.44
CA SER A 13 -10.33 -5.84 -2.32
C SER A 13 -11.20 -7.05 -2.66
N ARG A 14 -12.54 -6.91 -2.66
CA ARG A 14 -13.47 -7.97 -3.08
C ARG A 14 -13.63 -8.06 -4.60
N LEU A 15 -13.40 -6.96 -5.32
CA LEU A 15 -13.07 -7.03 -6.74
C LEU A 15 -11.60 -7.46 -6.81
N ALA A 16 -11.35 -8.76 -7.01
CA ALA A 16 -9.98 -9.25 -7.19
C ALA A 16 -9.29 -8.38 -8.24
N ARG A 17 -8.28 -7.60 -7.83
CA ARG A 17 -7.54 -6.74 -8.75
C ARG A 17 -6.96 -7.61 -9.86
N LEU A 18 -7.21 -7.21 -11.10
CA LEU A 18 -6.73 -7.92 -12.28
C LEU A 18 -5.21 -7.80 -12.34
N CYS A 19 -4.50 -8.93 -12.25
CA CYS A 19 -3.03 -8.94 -12.32
C CYS A 19 -2.54 -9.21 -13.75
N PRO A 20 -1.31 -8.78 -14.11
CA PRO A 20 -0.74 -8.99 -15.45
C PRO A 20 -0.78 -10.46 -15.88
N GLY A 21 -0.49 -11.39 -14.95
CA GLY A 21 -0.52 -12.83 -15.20
C GLY A 21 -1.91 -13.37 -15.54
N GLN A 22 -2.97 -12.82 -14.93
CA GLN A 22 -4.35 -13.16 -15.29
C GLN A 22 -4.67 -12.70 -16.71
N VAL A 23 -4.29 -11.47 -17.08
CA VAL A 23 -4.53 -10.93 -18.42
C VAL A 23 -3.82 -11.76 -19.50
N LYS A 24 -2.54 -12.11 -19.28
CA LYS A 24 -1.76 -12.96 -20.20
C LYS A 24 -2.38 -14.35 -20.45
N ARG A 25 -3.16 -14.87 -19.49
CA ARG A 25 -3.77 -16.20 -19.57
C ARG A 25 -5.15 -16.22 -20.21
N ILE A 26 -5.80 -15.06 -20.38
CA ILE A 26 -7.14 -15.00 -20.98
C ILE A 26 -7.07 -15.44 -22.45
N ARG A 27 -8.02 -16.31 -22.84
CA ARG A 27 -8.22 -16.73 -24.23
C ARG A 27 -9.66 -16.44 -24.62
N PHE A 28 -9.84 -15.67 -25.69
CA PHE A 28 -11.17 -15.38 -26.22
C PHE A 28 -11.62 -16.48 -27.18
N ARG A 29 -12.90 -16.83 -27.10
CA ARG A 29 -13.52 -17.73 -28.09
C ARG A 29 -13.85 -16.94 -29.35
N ARG A 30 -13.77 -17.60 -30.51
CA ARG A 30 -14.28 -17.04 -31.76
C ARG A 30 -15.80 -16.86 -31.69
N THR A 31 -16.31 -15.86 -32.40
CA THR A 31 -17.75 -15.63 -32.49
C THR A 31 -18.44 -16.77 -33.22
N ARG A 32 -19.72 -16.99 -32.92
CA ARG A 32 -20.54 -17.95 -33.69
C ARG A 32 -20.67 -17.48 -35.14
N PHE A 33 -20.85 -18.45 -36.04
CA PHE A 33 -21.10 -18.18 -37.45
C PHE A 33 -22.26 -17.18 -37.63
N GLY A 34 -22.12 -16.26 -38.58
CA GLY A 34 -23.08 -15.18 -38.82
C GLY A 34 -22.97 -13.96 -37.88
N ARG A 35 -22.07 -13.97 -36.88
CA ARG A 35 -21.81 -12.82 -36.00
C ARG A 35 -20.41 -12.25 -36.22
N ARG A 36 -20.31 -10.93 -36.37
CA ARG A 36 -19.03 -10.22 -36.42
C ARG A 36 -18.38 -10.19 -35.03
N GLY A 37 -17.08 -10.47 -34.99
CA GLY A 37 -16.23 -10.35 -33.81
C GLY A 37 -15.25 -9.19 -33.92
N LEU A 38 -14.47 -8.95 -32.85
CA LEU A 38 -13.34 -8.03 -32.89
C LEU A 38 -12.18 -8.62 -33.68
N ALA A 39 -11.34 -7.75 -34.26
CA ALA A 39 -10.11 -8.17 -34.91
C ALA A 39 -9.13 -8.74 -33.86
N GLU A 40 -8.77 -10.01 -34.02
CA GLU A 40 -7.94 -10.76 -33.07
C GLU A 40 -6.61 -10.05 -32.77
N GLU A 41 -5.95 -9.52 -33.81
CA GLU A 41 -4.70 -8.78 -33.66
C GLU A 41 -4.85 -7.49 -32.85
N GLN A 42 -5.94 -6.75 -33.03
CA GLN A 42 -6.19 -5.54 -32.25
C GLN A 42 -6.46 -5.86 -30.79
N VAL A 43 -7.20 -6.94 -30.52
CA VAL A 43 -7.46 -7.41 -29.16
C VAL A 43 -6.15 -7.79 -28.47
N TYR A 44 -5.28 -8.56 -29.12
CA TYR A 44 -4.00 -8.94 -28.52
C TYR A 44 -3.03 -7.77 -28.36
N ALA A 45 -3.02 -6.81 -29.29
CA ALA A 45 -2.25 -5.57 -29.15
C ALA A 45 -2.71 -4.77 -27.93
N PHE A 46 -4.02 -4.62 -27.75
CA PHE A 46 -4.59 -3.96 -26.58
C PHE A 46 -4.25 -4.70 -25.29
N LEU A 47 -4.38 -6.04 -25.25
CA LEU A 47 -4.03 -6.83 -24.07
C LEU A 47 -2.54 -6.70 -23.68
N ARG A 48 -1.63 -6.59 -24.65
CA ARG A 48 -0.21 -6.32 -24.38
C ARG A 48 -0.03 -4.95 -23.69
N ALA A 49 -0.64 -3.90 -24.23
CA ALA A 49 -0.58 -2.57 -23.62
C ALA A 49 -1.17 -2.55 -22.20
N VAL A 50 -2.27 -3.28 -21.97
CA VAL A 50 -2.87 -3.42 -20.62
C VAL A 50 -1.92 -4.15 -19.66
N VAL A 51 -1.26 -5.22 -20.12
CA VAL A 51 -0.26 -5.94 -19.32
C VAL A 51 0.90 -5.03 -18.94
N ASP A 52 1.40 -4.24 -19.87
CA ASP A 52 2.53 -3.34 -19.64
C ASP A 52 2.15 -2.27 -18.61
N GLU A 53 0.97 -1.67 -18.74
CA GLU A 53 0.43 -0.70 -17.79
C GLU A 53 0.22 -1.29 -16.39
N LEU A 54 -0.36 -2.49 -16.28
CA LEU A 54 -0.54 -3.17 -14.99
C LEU A 54 0.82 -3.48 -14.33
N THR A 55 1.80 -3.89 -15.13
CA THR A 55 3.16 -4.18 -14.65
C THR A 55 3.84 -2.90 -14.14
N ALA A 56 3.71 -1.79 -14.87
CA ALA A 56 4.24 -0.50 -14.45
C ALA A 56 3.61 -0.03 -13.13
N ARG A 57 2.29 -0.15 -12.99
CA ARG A 57 1.56 0.19 -11.74
C ARG A 57 2.00 -0.66 -10.56
N GLU A 58 2.17 -1.97 -10.75
CA GLU A 58 2.68 -2.86 -9.70
C GLU A 58 4.10 -2.45 -9.26
N GLY A 59 4.96 -2.05 -10.20
CA GLY A 59 6.30 -1.53 -9.90
C GLY A 59 6.27 -0.24 -9.07
N VAL A 60 5.41 0.72 -9.44
CA VAL A 60 5.23 1.97 -8.68
C VAL A 60 4.68 1.70 -7.28
N GLU A 61 3.66 0.83 -7.15
CA GLU A 61 3.10 0.47 -5.85
C GLU A 61 4.14 -0.24 -4.95
N ALA A 62 4.96 -1.12 -5.52
CA ALA A 62 6.06 -1.77 -4.80
C ALA A 62 7.10 -0.75 -4.31
N GLY A 63 7.50 0.19 -5.17
CA GLY A 63 8.43 1.27 -4.81
C GLY A 63 7.90 2.15 -3.67
N LEU A 64 6.63 2.57 -3.75
CA LEU A 64 5.99 3.36 -2.69
C LEU A 64 5.89 2.60 -1.37
N ARG A 65 5.63 1.30 -1.39
CA ARG A 65 5.60 0.47 -0.18
C ARG A 65 6.99 0.32 0.44
N ALA A 66 8.02 0.13 -0.38
CA ALA A 66 9.40 0.04 0.08
C ALA A 66 9.85 1.36 0.75
N GLU A 67 9.55 2.50 0.13
CA GLU A 67 9.90 3.81 0.68
C GLU A 67 9.14 4.09 1.99
N ASN A 68 7.84 3.77 2.04
CA ASN A 68 7.09 3.87 3.28
C ASN A 68 7.67 3.00 4.40
N ALA A 69 8.13 1.79 4.10
CA ALA A 69 8.77 0.92 5.07
C ALA A 69 10.08 1.53 5.57
N ARG A 70 10.89 2.11 4.67
CA ARG A 70 12.14 2.81 5.00
C ARG A 70 11.90 4.00 5.93
N LEU A 71 10.95 4.88 5.57
CA LEU A 71 10.60 6.06 6.37
C LEU A 71 10.09 5.68 7.76
N LYS A 72 9.23 4.66 7.85
CA LYS A 72 8.74 4.14 9.14
C LYS A 72 9.86 3.54 9.99
N GLY A 73 10.83 2.88 9.36
CA GLY A 73 12.03 2.37 10.02
C GLY A 73 12.87 3.49 10.63
N ALA A 74 13.22 4.49 9.82
CA ALA A 74 13.99 5.66 10.27
C ALA A 74 13.28 6.41 11.40
N LEU A 75 11.95 6.59 11.30
CA LEU A 75 11.17 7.22 12.36
C LEU A 75 11.22 6.42 13.66
N ARG A 76 11.09 5.09 13.59
CA ARG A 76 11.15 4.22 14.77
C ARG A 76 12.53 4.26 15.43
N GLU A 77 13.60 4.26 14.64
CA GLU A 77 14.97 4.37 15.14
C GLU A 77 15.19 5.71 15.84
N TRP A 78 14.79 6.82 15.22
CA TRP A 78 14.86 8.13 15.84
C TRP A 78 14.05 8.19 17.15
N GLN A 79 12.81 7.66 17.14
CA GLN A 79 12.00 7.58 18.36
C GLN A 79 12.68 6.74 19.45
N SER A 80 13.39 5.67 19.09
CA SER A 80 14.07 4.83 20.09
C SER A 80 15.28 5.53 20.72
N ASN A 81 15.97 6.39 19.95
CA ASN A 81 17.15 7.11 20.40
C ASN A 81 16.82 8.39 21.17
N PHE A 82 15.69 9.03 20.88
CA PHE A 82 15.38 10.38 21.38
C PHE A 82 14.04 10.50 22.13
N ALA A 83 13.20 9.46 22.18
CA ALA A 83 11.99 9.53 23.01
C ALA A 83 12.36 9.45 24.50
N PRO A 84 11.87 10.37 25.34
CA PRO A 84 12.04 10.28 26.78
C PRO A 84 11.49 8.94 27.28
N ARG A 85 12.29 8.19 28.05
CA ARG A 85 11.76 7.00 28.72
C ARG A 85 10.69 7.44 29.72
N PRO A 86 9.52 6.77 29.79
CA PRO A 86 8.44 7.16 30.70
C PRO A 86 8.87 7.30 32.18
N GLY A 87 9.90 6.55 32.60
CA GLY A 87 10.47 6.65 33.95
C GLY A 87 11.37 7.87 34.20
N GLN A 88 11.89 8.52 33.16
CA GLN A 88 12.80 9.66 33.29
C GLN A 88 12.06 10.98 33.60
N MET A 89 10.79 11.10 33.19
CA MET A 89 9.90 12.20 33.60
C MET A 89 9.34 12.01 35.01
N ALA A 90 9.22 10.77 35.51
CA ALA A 90 8.75 10.50 36.87
C ALA A 90 9.80 10.86 37.95
N ASP A 91 11.09 10.70 37.66
CA ASP A 91 12.18 11.13 38.56
C ASP A 91 12.42 12.65 38.54
N ALA A 92 12.01 13.35 37.48
CA ALA A 92 12.11 14.81 37.41
C ALA A 92 11.20 15.54 38.42
N GLY A 93 10.15 14.86 38.92
CA GLY A 93 9.29 15.37 40.00
C GLY A 93 9.73 14.98 41.41
N ARG A 94 10.78 14.15 41.57
CA ARG A 94 11.28 13.66 42.87
C ARG A 94 12.29 14.62 43.52
N TRP A 95 12.84 15.58 42.78
CA TRP A 95 13.96 16.44 43.24
C TRP A 95 13.57 17.87 43.66
N THR A 96 12.29 18.15 43.92
CA THR A 96 11.88 19.48 44.44
C THR A 96 11.14 19.34 45.76
N GLU A 97 11.84 18.90 46.79
CA GLU A 97 11.43 19.16 48.17
C GLU A 97 12.64 19.72 48.92
N PRO A 98 12.82 21.06 48.95
CA PRO A 98 13.80 21.65 49.84
C PRO A 98 13.31 21.41 51.26
N GLU A 99 14.11 20.62 51.98
CA GLU A 99 14.06 20.39 53.41
C GLU A 99 13.85 21.73 54.15
N GLN A 100 12.60 22.08 54.47
CA GLN A 100 12.29 23.18 55.39
C GLN A 100 12.68 22.74 56.80
N ARG A 101 13.97 22.83 57.10
CA ARG A 101 14.51 22.78 58.45
C ARG A 101 14.46 24.18 59.07
N ARG A 102 13.55 24.28 60.05
CA ARG A 102 13.57 25.08 61.29
C ARG A 102 13.72 26.60 61.20
#